data_AF-A0A2V7TVE7-F1
#
_entry.id   AF-A0A2V7TVE7-F1
#
_cell.length_a   1.000
_cell.length_b   1.000
_cell.length_c   1.000
_cell.angle_alpha   90.00
_cell.angle_beta   90.00
_cell.angle_gamma   90.00
#
_symmetry.space_group_name_H-M   'P 1'
#
loop_
_entity.id
_entity.type
_entity.pdbx_description
1 polymer ?
#
loop_
_entity_poly.entity_id
_entity_poly.type
_entity_poly.pdbx_seq_one_letter_code
_entity_poly.pdbx_strand_id
1 'polypeptide(L)'
;MKVRVAGLALLLLAMALYVAGAVRLESQAAAASDEYRQARDRRRDARSRLAQLERREAARARAIAILAAARNAPAGGVREVRRGIVDLVTRSSVAGVRLGVRPGRPPASAAVALSAEGSFADVMSLARELSRAGRGLVLGRVRLEARSSRVGLDLEASGLGSVPPSFRSRGVNPRSLFEAGGPSGSPAPPAADPDLPWPARDPFRYAEEHRQGAASAAPAIKAASSPAPVPVPSTDPLRLIGVVRKGGTVKAAVSLWGETVVMAEGEESRGYKVLSIDEEGSVRLRGPDGSELTLPPSSF
;
A
#
# COMPACT_ATOMS: atom_id res chain seq x y z
N MET A 1 -38.29 24.77 86.37
CA MET A 1 -38.28 25.12 84.93
C MET A 1 -36.87 25.26 84.34
N LYS A 2 -35.95 26.02 84.96
CA LYS A 2 -34.60 26.31 84.42
C LYS A 2 -33.76 25.06 84.04
N VAL A 3 -33.80 24.00 84.85
CA VAL A 3 -33.06 22.75 84.60
C VAL A 3 -33.55 22.00 83.35
N ARG A 4 -34.87 22.01 83.07
CA ARG A 4 -35.44 21.35 81.88
C ARG A 4 -35.05 22.08 80.60
N VAL A 5 -35.00 23.41 80.63
CA VAL A 5 -34.57 24.23 79.49
C VAL A 5 -33.08 24.03 79.20
N ALA A 6 -32.24 23.97 80.25
CA ALA A 6 -30.82 23.67 80.10
C ALA A 6 -30.57 22.26 79.52
N GLY A 7 -31.34 21.26 79.97
CA GLY A 7 -31.28 19.90 79.43
C GLY A 7 -31.67 19.85 77.95
N LEU A 8 -32.74 20.54 77.55
CA LEU A 8 -33.18 20.63 76.15
C LEU A 8 -32.13 21.31 75.27
N ALA A 9 -31.51 22.38 75.76
CA ALA A 9 -30.44 23.09 75.04
C ALA A 9 -29.21 22.20 74.81
N LEU A 10 -28.80 21.43 75.83
CA LEU A 10 -27.71 20.46 75.70
C LEU A 10 -28.02 19.35 74.69
N LEU A 11 -29.27 18.87 74.67
CA LEU A 11 -29.69 17.81 73.76
C LEU A 11 -29.69 18.31 72.30
N LEU A 12 -30.17 19.54 72.07
CA LEU A 12 -30.11 20.18 70.75
C LEU A 12 -28.66 20.44 70.30
N LEU A 13 -27.78 20.87 71.21
CA LEU A 13 -26.35 21.05 70.91
C LEU A 13 -25.68 19.71 70.53
N ALA A 14 -25.94 18.64 71.29
CA ALA A 14 -25.42 17.32 71.01
C ALA A 14 -25.92 16.78 69.66
N MET A 15 -27.20 16.98 69.35
CA MET A 15 -27.78 16.61 68.06
C MET A 15 -27.13 17.39 66.90
N ALA A 16 -26.94 18.70 67.06
CA ALA A 16 -26.29 19.53 66.04
C ALA A 16 -24.84 19.10 65.79
N LEU A 17 -24.08 18.79 66.85
CA LEU A 17 -22.71 18.29 66.74
C LEU A 17 -22.64 16.92 66.04
N TYR A 18 -23.56 16.02 66.37
CA TYR A 18 -23.65 14.70 65.74
C TYR A 18 -23.95 14.81 64.23
N VAL A 19 -24.95 15.62 63.86
CA VAL A 19 -25.32 15.83 62.44
C VAL A 19 -24.17 16.50 61.68
N ALA A 20 -23.51 17.51 62.26
CA ALA A 20 -22.37 18.17 61.64
C ALA A 20 -21.19 17.19 61.42
N GLY A 21 -20.93 16.30 62.38
CA GLY A 21 -19.92 15.24 62.25
C GLY A 21 -20.26 14.21 61.16
N ALA A 22 -21.51 13.75 61.14
CA ALA A 22 -21.99 12.78 60.15
C ALA A 22 -21.91 13.33 58.71
N VAL A 23 -22.40 14.56 58.48
CA VAL A 23 -22.34 15.21 57.16
C VAL A 23 -20.89 15.42 56.70
N ARG A 24 -19.97 15.73 57.63
CA ARG A 24 -18.55 15.88 57.29
C ARG A 24 -17.90 14.54 56.90
N LEU A 25 -18.26 13.46 57.59
CA LEU A 25 -17.75 12.12 57.28
C LEU A 25 -18.31 11.59 55.96
N GLU A 26 -19.60 11.79 55.70
CA GLU A 26 -20.24 11.42 54.43
C GLU A 26 -19.65 12.19 53.25
N SER A 27 -19.43 13.50 53.39
CA SER A 27 -18.81 14.30 52.32
C SER A 27 -17.36 13.90 52.05
N GLN A 28 -16.58 13.53 53.07
CA GLN A 28 -15.23 12.98 52.90
C GLN A 28 -15.22 11.60 52.24
N ALA A 29 -16.16 10.72 52.60
CA ALA A 29 -16.31 9.40 51.97
C ALA A 29 -16.73 9.53 50.50
N ALA A 30 -17.64 10.46 50.19
CA ALA A 30 -18.05 10.76 48.82
C ALA A 30 -16.88 11.28 47.99
N ALA A 31 -16.12 12.26 48.50
CA ALA A 31 -14.93 12.80 47.83
C ALA A 31 -13.88 11.72 47.54
N ALA A 32 -13.57 10.85 48.51
CA ALA A 32 -12.66 9.73 48.30
C ALA A 32 -13.17 8.77 47.23
N SER A 33 -14.47 8.45 47.23
CA SER A 33 -15.07 7.57 46.23
C SER A 33 -14.99 8.15 44.81
N ASP A 34 -15.15 9.47 44.67
CA ASP A 34 -15.08 10.15 43.38
C ASP A 34 -13.65 10.22 42.86
N GLU A 35 -12.65 10.40 43.72
CA GLU A 35 -11.24 10.29 43.35
C GLU A 35 -10.90 8.89 42.79
N TYR A 36 -11.40 7.83 43.43
CA TYR A 36 -11.21 6.47 42.93
C TYR A 36 -11.90 6.24 41.58
N ARG A 37 -13.11 6.77 41.39
CA ARG A 37 -13.81 6.71 40.09
C ARG A 37 -13.01 7.42 39.00
N GLN A 38 -12.55 8.65 39.29
CA GLN A 38 -11.74 9.43 38.35
C GLN A 38 -10.42 8.73 38.00
N ALA A 39 -9.72 8.16 38.98
CA ALA A 39 -8.49 7.42 38.73
C ALA A 39 -8.73 6.18 37.84
N ARG A 40 -9.86 5.49 38.02
CA ARG A 40 -10.25 4.35 37.19
C ARG A 40 -10.59 4.76 35.76
N ASP A 41 -11.29 5.86 35.58
CA ASP A 41 -11.66 6.35 34.25
C ASP A 41 -10.44 6.88 33.49
N ARG A 42 -9.54 7.61 34.15
CA ARG A 42 -8.24 7.99 33.57
C ARG A 42 -7.43 6.78 33.09
N ARG A 43 -7.43 5.67 33.85
CA ARG A 43 -6.79 4.42 33.43
C ARG A 43 -7.47 3.78 32.22
N ARG A 44 -8.79 3.83 32.12
CA ARG A 44 -9.54 3.33 30.94
C ARG A 44 -9.23 4.16 29.70
N ASP A 45 -9.19 5.48 29.84
CA ASP A 45 -8.87 6.41 28.74
C ASP A 45 -7.44 6.26 28.26
N ALA A 46 -6.48 6.09 29.16
CA ALA A 46 -5.09 5.83 28.79
C ALA A 46 -4.97 4.54 27.98
N ARG A 47 -5.65 3.46 28.40
CA ARG A 47 -5.65 2.17 27.68
C ARG A 47 -6.33 2.26 26.32
N SER A 48 -7.43 2.99 26.20
CA SER A 48 -8.13 3.13 24.91
C SER A 48 -7.28 3.91 23.91
N ARG A 49 -6.56 4.96 24.36
CA ARG A 49 -5.61 5.72 23.55
C ARG A 49 -4.43 4.85 23.08
N LEU A 50 -3.85 4.03 23.96
CA LEU A 50 -2.79 3.10 23.59
C LEU A 50 -3.28 2.09 22.53
N ALA A 51 -4.45 1.48 22.74
CA ALA A 51 -5.01 0.55 21.76
C ALA A 51 -5.28 1.20 20.39
N GLN A 52 -5.66 2.48 20.36
CA GLN A 52 -5.82 3.21 19.10
C GLN A 52 -4.48 3.47 18.40
N LEU A 53 -3.44 3.83 19.16
CA LEU A 53 -2.09 4.02 18.63
C LEU A 53 -1.50 2.71 18.11
N GLU A 54 -1.62 1.62 18.86
CA GLU A 54 -1.20 0.27 18.43
C GLU A 54 -1.90 -0.16 17.14
N ARG A 55 -3.21 0.08 17.00
CA ARG A 55 -3.93 -0.21 15.74
C ARG A 55 -3.40 0.61 14.57
N ARG A 56 -3.06 1.89 14.79
CA ARG A 56 -2.48 2.75 13.76
C ARG A 56 -1.08 2.31 13.37
N GLU A 57 -0.25 1.94 14.34
CA GLU A 57 1.09 1.41 14.10
C GLU A 57 1.04 0.06 13.38
N ALA A 58 0.15 -0.84 13.78
CA ALA A 58 -0.07 -2.11 13.09
C ALA A 58 -0.55 -1.90 11.64
N ALA A 59 -1.43 -0.92 11.40
CA ALA A 59 -1.86 -0.57 10.05
C ALA A 59 -0.70 -0.01 9.21
N ARG A 60 0.14 0.85 9.79
CA ARG A 60 1.35 1.39 9.13
C ARG A 60 2.37 0.29 8.83
N ALA A 61 2.66 -0.59 9.79
CA ALA A 61 3.57 -1.72 9.60
C ALA A 61 3.10 -2.65 8.47
N ARG A 62 1.79 -2.92 8.40
CA ARG A 62 1.19 -3.68 7.29
C ARG A 62 1.36 -2.98 5.94
N ALA A 63 1.13 -1.67 5.88
CA ALA A 63 1.31 -0.90 4.66
C ALA A 63 2.78 -0.91 4.19
N ILE A 64 3.73 -0.73 5.12
CA ILE A 64 5.17 -0.79 4.83
C ILE A 64 5.57 -2.20 4.35
N ALA A 65 5.05 -3.25 4.97
CA ALA A 65 5.31 -4.63 4.56
C ALA A 65 4.77 -4.92 3.14
N ILE A 66 3.58 -4.43 2.81
CA ILE A 66 3.02 -4.53 1.45
C ILE A 66 3.90 -3.77 0.46
N LEU A 67 4.35 -2.57 0.81
CA LEU A 67 5.21 -1.76 -0.07
C LEU A 67 6.60 -2.38 -0.27
N ALA A 68 7.18 -2.96 0.77
CA ALA A 68 8.44 -3.69 0.71
C ALA A 68 8.30 -4.98 -0.13
N ALA A 69 7.19 -5.71 0.04
CA ALA A 69 6.86 -6.86 -0.80
C ALA A 69 6.66 -6.45 -2.27
N ALA A 70 6.00 -5.31 -2.54
CA ALA A 70 5.84 -4.74 -3.88
C ALA A 70 7.18 -4.39 -4.52
N ARG A 71 8.12 -3.83 -3.74
CA ARG A 71 9.46 -3.46 -4.20
C ARG A 71 10.32 -4.68 -4.55
N ASN A 72 10.13 -5.79 -3.85
CA ASN A 72 10.86 -7.04 -4.05
C ASN A 72 10.11 -8.03 -4.95
N ALA A 73 8.91 -7.69 -5.43
CA ALA A 73 8.13 -8.57 -6.28
C ALA A 73 8.81 -8.68 -7.66
N PRO A 74 9.15 -9.90 -8.11
CA PRO A 74 9.62 -10.09 -9.47
C PRO A 74 8.52 -9.68 -10.46
N ALA A 75 8.90 -9.32 -11.69
CA ALA A 75 8.04 -8.77 -12.75
C ALA A 75 6.79 -9.61 -13.16
N GLY A 76 6.47 -10.69 -12.44
CA GLY A 76 5.31 -11.56 -12.62
C GLY A 76 3.98 -11.07 -12.00
N GLY A 77 3.97 -9.97 -11.24
CA GLY A 77 2.76 -9.46 -10.57
C GLY A 77 1.61 -9.07 -11.52
N VAL A 78 1.91 -8.73 -12.77
CA VAL A 78 0.91 -8.37 -13.80
C VAL A 78 -0.05 -9.53 -14.09
N ARG A 79 0.46 -10.76 -14.17
CA ARG A 79 -0.36 -11.95 -14.50
C ARG A 79 -1.31 -12.31 -13.37
N GLU A 80 -0.86 -12.21 -12.14
CA GLU A 80 -1.69 -12.43 -10.94
C GLU A 80 -2.78 -11.38 -10.81
N VAL A 81 -2.44 -10.10 -10.98
CA VAL A 81 -3.40 -8.99 -10.97
C VAL A 81 -4.43 -9.15 -12.08
N ARG A 82 -4.00 -9.48 -13.31
CA ARG A 82 -4.90 -9.74 -14.43
C ARG A 82 -5.85 -10.90 -14.13
N ARG A 83 -5.34 -12.04 -13.63
CA ARG A 83 -6.17 -13.20 -13.29
C ARG A 83 -7.19 -12.88 -12.20
N GLY A 84 -6.80 -12.14 -11.17
CA GLY A 84 -7.68 -11.75 -10.07
C GLY A 84 -8.80 -10.80 -10.52
N ILE A 85 -8.51 -9.85 -11.42
CA ILE A 85 -9.53 -8.93 -11.95
C ILE A 85 -10.45 -9.64 -12.93
N VAL A 86 -9.93 -10.52 -13.79
CA VAL A 86 -10.75 -11.30 -14.71
C VAL A 86 -11.73 -12.19 -13.95
N ASP A 87 -11.31 -12.93 -12.93
CA ASP A 87 -12.22 -13.74 -12.10
C ASP A 87 -13.30 -12.88 -11.42
N LEU A 88 -12.99 -11.64 -11.04
CA LEU A 88 -13.95 -10.71 -10.47
C LEU A 88 -15.01 -10.26 -11.48
N VAL A 89 -14.55 -9.83 -12.67
CA VAL A 89 -15.42 -9.39 -13.75
C VAL A 89 -16.34 -10.54 -14.19
N THR A 90 -15.81 -11.76 -14.30
CA THR A 90 -16.60 -12.95 -14.68
C THR A 90 -17.69 -13.28 -13.66
N ARG A 91 -17.51 -12.96 -12.38
CA ARG A 91 -18.53 -13.15 -11.32
C ARG A 91 -19.57 -12.02 -11.28
N SER A 92 -19.29 -10.91 -11.94
CA SER A 92 -20.20 -9.75 -12.00
C SER A 92 -21.04 -9.76 -13.27
N SER A 93 -22.26 -9.23 -13.21
CA SER A 93 -23.21 -9.15 -14.33
C SER A 93 -22.96 -7.97 -15.29
N VAL A 94 -21.73 -7.43 -15.33
CA VAL A 94 -21.39 -6.20 -16.04
C VAL A 94 -20.99 -6.49 -17.50
N ALA A 95 -21.43 -5.64 -18.44
CA ALA A 95 -21.22 -5.79 -19.88
C ALA A 95 -20.19 -4.78 -20.43
N GLY A 96 -19.76 -4.96 -21.68
CA GLY A 96 -18.89 -3.98 -22.37
C GLY A 96 -17.49 -3.82 -21.77
N VAL A 97 -16.99 -4.84 -21.08
CA VAL A 97 -15.77 -4.73 -20.27
C VAL A 97 -14.51 -4.57 -21.11
N ARG A 98 -13.73 -3.53 -20.82
CA ARG A 98 -12.39 -3.30 -21.36
C ARG A 98 -11.39 -3.26 -20.20
N LEU A 99 -10.46 -4.21 -20.19
CA LEU A 99 -9.42 -4.31 -19.18
C LEU A 99 -8.04 -4.13 -19.82
N GLY A 100 -7.34 -3.07 -19.45
CA GLY A 100 -5.93 -2.86 -19.73
C GLY A 100 -5.11 -3.08 -18.47
N VAL A 101 -4.12 -3.96 -18.52
CA VAL A 101 -3.14 -4.14 -17.43
C VAL A 101 -1.75 -3.90 -18.01
N ARG A 102 -1.03 -2.93 -17.45
CA ARG A 102 0.33 -2.58 -17.83
C ARG A 102 1.27 -2.82 -16.66
N PRO A 103 2.54 -3.18 -16.87
CA PRO A 103 3.52 -3.22 -15.80
C PRO A 103 3.62 -1.83 -15.15
N GLY A 104 3.54 -1.80 -13.82
CA GLY A 104 3.65 -0.58 -13.04
C GLY A 104 5.11 -0.21 -12.80
N ARG A 105 5.37 1.07 -12.54
CA ARG A 105 6.67 1.53 -12.04
C ARG A 105 6.63 1.48 -10.50
N PRO A 106 7.72 1.04 -9.82
CA PRO A 106 7.76 1.00 -8.37
C PRO A 106 7.29 2.34 -7.75
N PRO A 107 6.44 2.32 -6.72
CA PRO A 107 6.07 1.18 -5.87
C PRO A 107 4.88 0.33 -6.36
N ALA A 108 4.29 0.63 -7.53
CA ALA A 108 3.20 -0.17 -8.10
C ALA A 108 3.75 -1.29 -9.01
N SER A 109 3.30 -2.53 -8.81
CA SER A 109 3.66 -3.67 -9.65
C SER A 109 2.91 -3.69 -10.98
N ALA A 110 1.69 -3.14 -11.02
CA ALA A 110 0.84 -3.10 -12.21
C ALA A 110 -0.05 -1.85 -12.22
N ALA A 111 -0.21 -1.21 -13.38
CA ALA A 111 -1.25 -0.23 -13.63
C ALA A 111 -2.44 -0.91 -14.31
N VAL A 112 -3.65 -0.62 -13.86
CA VAL A 112 -4.90 -1.24 -14.30
C VAL A 112 -5.86 -0.14 -14.75
N ALA A 113 -6.39 -0.27 -15.96
CA ALA A 113 -7.52 0.50 -16.45
C ALA A 113 -8.68 -0.46 -16.73
N LEU A 114 -9.82 -0.25 -16.07
CA LEU A 114 -11.03 -1.04 -16.22
C LEU A 114 -12.19 -0.13 -16.62
N SER A 115 -12.78 -0.39 -17.78
CA SER A 115 -14.04 0.21 -18.20
C SER A 115 -15.11 -0.87 -18.29
N ALA A 116 -16.30 -0.62 -17.76
CA ALA A 116 -17.40 -1.57 -17.74
C ALA A 116 -18.76 -0.84 -17.73
N GLU A 117 -19.81 -1.46 -18.26
CA GLU A 117 -21.16 -0.88 -18.32
C GLU A 117 -22.19 -1.84 -17.74
N GLY A 118 -23.05 -1.38 -16.83
CA GLY A 118 -24.04 -2.25 -16.20
C GLY A 118 -25.17 -1.50 -15.51
N SER A 119 -25.96 -2.24 -14.71
CA SER A 119 -26.87 -1.60 -13.77
C SER A 119 -26.06 -0.85 -12.69
N PHE A 120 -26.64 0.20 -12.09
CA PHE A 120 -25.97 0.93 -11.02
C PHE A 120 -25.58 0.01 -9.86
N ALA A 121 -26.45 -0.94 -9.49
CA ALA A 121 -26.20 -1.89 -8.42
C ALA A 121 -24.98 -2.78 -8.71
N ASP A 122 -24.87 -3.28 -9.94
CA ASP A 122 -23.78 -4.18 -10.34
C ASP A 122 -22.44 -3.44 -10.42
N VAL A 123 -22.45 -2.22 -10.97
CA VAL A 123 -21.27 -1.34 -11.03
C VAL A 123 -20.77 -0.99 -9.63
N MET A 124 -21.68 -0.66 -8.71
CA MET A 124 -21.31 -0.34 -7.33
C MET A 124 -20.83 -1.57 -6.55
N SER A 125 -21.41 -2.75 -6.81
CA SER A 125 -20.92 -4.01 -6.25
C SER A 125 -19.50 -4.31 -6.70
N LEU A 126 -19.24 -4.17 -8.01
CA LEU A 126 -17.91 -4.34 -8.60
C LEU A 126 -16.89 -3.37 -8.00
N ALA A 127 -17.23 -2.07 -7.90
CA ALA A 127 -16.37 -1.05 -7.30
C ALA A 127 -16.07 -1.34 -5.81
N ARG A 128 -17.07 -1.85 -5.07
CA ARG A 128 -16.91 -2.26 -3.66
C ARG A 128 -15.98 -3.47 -3.52
N GLU A 129 -16.06 -4.43 -4.43
CA GLU A 129 -15.17 -5.59 -4.39
C GLU A 129 -13.73 -5.25 -4.77
N LEU A 130 -13.55 -4.30 -5.70
CA LEU A 130 -12.23 -3.77 -6.07
C LEU A 130 -11.60 -2.92 -4.95
N SER A 131 -12.40 -2.20 -4.16
CA SER A 131 -11.92 -1.35 -3.06
C SER A 131 -11.59 -2.10 -1.76
N ARG A 132 -11.99 -3.38 -1.62
CA ARG A 132 -11.71 -4.16 -0.41
C ARG A 132 -10.19 -4.36 -0.21
N ALA A 133 -9.67 -3.77 0.86
CA ALA A 133 -8.31 -3.94 1.34
C ALA A 133 -8.01 -5.43 1.58
N GLY A 134 -7.16 -6.03 0.74
CA GLY A 134 -6.87 -7.47 0.75
C GLY A 134 -6.52 -8.07 -0.61
N ARG A 135 -6.67 -7.31 -1.69
CA ARG A 135 -6.27 -7.70 -3.06
C ARG A 135 -5.10 -6.91 -3.64
N GLY A 136 -4.53 -5.99 -2.86
CA GLY A 136 -3.37 -5.21 -3.28
C GLY A 136 -3.67 -4.21 -4.40
N LEU A 137 -4.93 -3.82 -4.63
CA LEU A 137 -5.28 -2.77 -5.60
C LEU A 137 -5.53 -1.45 -4.86
N VAL A 138 -4.91 -0.37 -5.33
CA VAL A 138 -5.15 1.00 -4.88
C VAL A 138 -5.91 1.71 -5.98
N LEU A 139 -7.14 2.13 -5.70
CA LEU A 139 -7.94 2.91 -6.63
C LEU A 139 -7.37 4.33 -6.73
N GLY A 140 -7.04 4.76 -7.95
CA GLY A 140 -6.53 6.10 -8.24
C GLY A 140 -7.64 7.03 -8.72
N ARG A 141 -8.34 6.63 -9.80
CA ARG A 141 -9.43 7.40 -10.38
C ARG A 141 -10.65 6.53 -10.59
N VAL A 142 -11.81 7.01 -10.19
CA VAL A 142 -13.09 6.35 -10.46
C VAL A 142 -14.04 7.40 -11.06
N ARG A 143 -14.54 7.11 -12.25
CA ARG A 143 -15.54 7.91 -12.95
C ARG A 143 -16.78 7.05 -13.19
N LEU A 144 -17.94 7.63 -12.90
CA LEU A 144 -19.23 7.04 -13.15
C LEU A 144 -19.95 7.94 -14.15
N GLU A 145 -20.30 7.39 -15.31
CA GLU A 145 -21.05 8.09 -16.35
C GLU A 145 -22.45 7.49 -16.44
N ALA A 146 -23.47 8.32 -16.24
CA ALA A 146 -24.85 7.91 -16.51
C ALA A 146 -25.07 7.89 -18.02
N ARG A 147 -25.46 6.72 -18.57
CA ARG A 147 -25.81 6.54 -19.98
C ARG A 147 -27.23 6.03 -20.09
N SER A 148 -28.19 6.95 -20.25
CA SER A 148 -29.63 6.70 -20.44
C SER A 148 -30.28 5.69 -19.46
N SER A 149 -30.05 4.39 -19.64
CA SER A 149 -30.56 3.28 -18.83
C SER A 149 -29.48 2.45 -18.10
N ARG A 150 -28.20 2.76 -18.28
CA ARG A 150 -27.03 2.04 -17.74
C ARG A 150 -26.02 3.01 -17.15
N VAL A 151 -25.13 2.47 -16.32
CA VAL A 151 -24.03 3.22 -15.70
C VAL A 151 -22.72 2.68 -16.26
N GLY A 152 -21.93 3.58 -16.84
CA GLY A 152 -20.54 3.32 -17.22
C GLY A 152 -19.63 3.56 -16.02
N LEU A 153 -18.73 2.62 -15.78
CA LEU A 153 -17.63 2.72 -14.84
C LEU A 153 -16.33 2.85 -15.64
N ASP A 154 -15.53 3.86 -15.32
CA ASP A 154 -14.14 3.95 -15.77
C ASP A 154 -13.24 4.11 -14.55
N LEU A 155 -12.32 3.17 -14.37
CA LEU A 155 -11.56 2.99 -13.14
C LEU A 155 -10.08 2.77 -13.45
N GLU A 156 -9.25 3.60 -12.84
CA GLU A 156 -7.79 3.47 -12.83
C GLU A 156 -7.34 2.99 -11.46
N ALA A 157 -6.57 1.91 -11.42
CA ALA A 157 -6.03 1.34 -10.19
C ALA A 157 -4.57 0.92 -10.34
N SER A 158 -3.84 0.93 -9.22
CA SER A 158 -2.47 0.46 -9.13
C SER A 158 -2.41 -0.80 -8.27
N GLY A 159 -1.97 -1.91 -8.85
CA GLY A 159 -1.64 -3.13 -8.13
C GLY A 159 -0.30 -3.00 -7.40
N LEU A 160 -0.27 -3.34 -6.12
CA LEU A 160 0.90 -3.35 -5.23
C LEU A 160 1.51 -4.75 -5.10
N GLY A 161 1.23 -5.67 -6.02
CA GLY A 161 1.61 -7.07 -5.92
C GLY A 161 0.73 -7.79 -4.89
N SER A 162 0.09 -8.87 -5.30
CA SER A 162 -0.60 -9.74 -4.34
C SER A 162 0.42 -10.41 -3.43
N VAL A 163 0.23 -10.32 -2.12
CA VAL A 163 0.83 -11.29 -1.20
C VAL A 163 0.27 -12.67 -1.58
N PRO A 164 1.10 -13.68 -1.86
CA PRO A 164 0.62 -14.99 -2.26
C PRO A 164 -0.31 -15.60 -1.19
N PRO A 165 -1.32 -16.37 -1.60
CA PRO A 165 -2.33 -16.93 -0.69
C PRO A 165 -1.77 -17.91 0.36
N SER A 166 -0.50 -18.30 0.27
CA SER A 166 0.19 -19.15 1.27
C SER A 166 0.35 -18.50 2.65
N PHE A 167 0.12 -17.18 2.79
CA PHE A 167 0.14 -16.50 4.09
C PHE A 167 -1.22 -16.44 4.80
N ARG A 168 -2.30 -17.00 4.24
CA ARG A 168 -3.64 -16.97 4.89
C ARG A 168 -3.91 -18.10 5.89
N SER A 169 -3.00 -19.05 6.06
CA SER A 169 -3.28 -20.28 6.83
C SER A 169 -2.15 -20.72 7.77
N ARG A 170 -1.49 -19.78 8.46
CA ARG A 170 -0.80 -20.12 9.71
C ARG A 170 -1.12 -19.02 10.72
N GLY A 171 -2.04 -19.34 11.63
CA GLY A 171 -2.40 -18.47 12.73
C GLY A 171 -1.17 -18.21 13.60
N VAL A 172 -0.44 -17.15 13.28
CA VAL A 172 0.56 -16.61 14.21
C VAL A 172 -0.21 -15.77 15.19
N ASN A 173 -0.45 -16.37 16.34
CA ASN A 173 -1.09 -15.74 17.48
C ASN A 173 -0.10 -14.68 18.02
N PRO A 174 -0.39 -13.36 17.97
CA PRO A 174 0.56 -12.33 18.38
C PRO A 174 0.87 -12.34 19.89
N ARG A 175 0.18 -13.18 20.68
CA ARG A 175 0.47 -13.43 22.10
C ARG A 175 1.54 -14.50 22.36
N SER A 176 1.83 -15.37 21.39
CA SER A 176 2.78 -16.48 21.59
C SER A 176 4.26 -16.05 21.54
N LEU A 177 4.55 -14.80 21.19
CA LEU A 177 5.91 -14.23 21.17
C LEU A 177 6.34 -13.61 22.51
N PHE A 178 5.44 -13.42 23.47
CA PHE A 178 5.73 -12.75 24.74
C PHE A 178 5.49 -13.62 25.98
N GLU A 179 5.08 -14.88 25.80
CA GLU A 179 4.69 -15.76 26.90
C GLU A 179 5.52 -17.05 26.87
N ALA A 180 6.83 -16.91 27.03
CA ALA A 180 7.74 -18.01 27.36
C ALA A 180 8.90 -17.47 28.22
N GLY A 181 8.64 -17.34 29.52
CA GLY A 181 9.60 -16.90 30.54
C GLY A 181 8.86 -16.34 31.77
N GLY A 182 8.14 -17.16 32.54
CA GLY A 182 8.64 -17.90 33.71
C GLY A 182 7.91 -17.40 34.98
N PRO A 183 8.01 -18.02 36.17
CA PRO A 183 8.84 -19.18 36.56
C PRO A 183 8.04 -20.32 37.22
N SER A 184 8.48 -21.57 37.08
CA SER A 184 8.59 -22.58 38.16
C SER A 184 8.84 -23.97 37.54
N GLY A 185 9.87 -24.65 38.06
CA GLY A 185 10.19 -26.05 37.75
C GLY A 185 11.49 -26.22 36.96
N SER A 186 12.63 -26.24 37.66
CA SER A 186 13.90 -26.73 37.11
C SER A 186 13.77 -28.19 36.64
N PRO A 187 14.12 -28.52 35.39
CA PRO A 187 14.62 -29.84 35.06
C PRO A 187 16.16 -29.84 35.18
N ALA A 188 16.69 -30.88 35.83
CA ALA A 188 18.12 -31.12 35.97
C ALA A 188 18.84 -31.17 34.61
N PRO A 189 20.10 -30.73 34.51
CA PRO A 189 20.86 -30.77 33.26
C PRO A 189 21.12 -32.23 32.87
N PRO A 190 20.85 -32.65 31.62
CA PRO A 190 21.41 -33.90 31.12
C PRO A 190 22.94 -33.74 30.98
N ALA A 191 23.66 -34.74 31.47
CA ALA A 191 25.12 -34.81 31.39
C ALA A 191 25.58 -34.65 29.93
N ALA A 192 26.67 -33.89 29.75
CA ALA A 192 27.32 -33.69 28.47
C ALA A 192 27.90 -35.02 27.97
N ASP A 193 27.37 -35.54 26.86
CA ASP A 193 28.08 -36.51 26.02
C ASP A 193 29.13 -35.75 25.20
N PRO A 194 30.43 -36.12 25.27
CA PRO A 194 31.50 -35.38 24.62
C PRO A 194 31.72 -35.70 23.13
N ASP A 195 30.91 -36.57 22.51
CA ASP A 195 31.23 -37.14 21.19
C ASP A 195 30.18 -36.88 20.10
N LEU A 196 29.93 -35.61 19.78
CA LEU A 196 29.28 -35.21 18.53
C LEU A 196 30.13 -34.14 17.81
N PRO A 197 30.61 -34.41 16.58
CA PRO A 197 31.34 -33.42 15.80
C PRO A 197 30.35 -32.36 15.32
N TRP A 198 30.34 -31.20 15.98
CA TRP A 198 29.72 -30.00 15.43
C TRP A 198 30.21 -29.81 13.99
N PRO A 199 29.37 -29.42 13.01
CA PRO A 199 29.90 -28.92 11.76
C PRO A 199 30.72 -27.67 12.12
N ALA A 200 32.05 -27.78 11.95
CA ALA A 200 33.04 -26.73 12.18
C ALA A 200 32.94 -25.59 11.16
N ARG A 201 31.73 -25.08 10.91
CA ARG A 201 31.49 -23.90 10.10
C ARG A 201 31.36 -22.71 11.03
N ASP A 202 32.50 -22.05 11.23
CA ASP A 202 32.57 -20.71 11.78
C ASP A 202 31.77 -19.75 10.86
N PRO A 203 30.64 -19.18 11.32
CA PRO A 203 29.80 -18.32 10.50
C PRO A 203 30.48 -16.97 10.14
N PHE A 204 31.61 -16.62 10.77
CA PHE A 204 32.31 -15.37 10.49
C PHE A 204 33.41 -15.50 9.43
N ARG A 205 33.80 -16.72 9.04
CA ARG A 205 34.88 -16.97 8.05
C ARG A 205 34.56 -16.43 6.65
N TYR A 206 33.28 -16.30 6.30
CA TYR A 206 32.86 -15.83 4.97
C TYR A 206 33.10 -14.34 4.70
N ALA A 207 33.32 -13.52 5.74
CA ALA A 207 33.56 -12.09 5.59
C ALA A 207 35.04 -11.76 5.28
N GLU A 208 35.98 -12.57 5.79
CA GLU A 208 37.42 -12.36 5.58
C GLU A 208 37.89 -12.90 4.20
N GLU A 209 37.34 -14.04 3.73
CA GLU A 209 37.70 -14.66 2.44
C GLU A 209 37.37 -13.76 1.23
N HIS A 210 36.29 -12.97 1.29
CA HIS A 210 35.95 -12.01 0.22
C HIS A 210 36.96 -10.86 0.11
N ARG A 211 37.68 -10.54 1.19
CA ARG A 211 38.68 -9.47 1.20
C ARG A 211 40.04 -9.96 0.72
N GLN A 212 40.36 -11.24 0.92
CA GLN A 212 41.64 -11.86 0.51
C GLN A 212 41.62 -12.45 -0.91
N GLY A 213 40.45 -12.83 -1.45
CA GLY A 213 40.32 -13.32 -2.83
C GLY A 213 40.54 -12.26 -3.93
N ALA A 214 40.54 -10.97 -3.59
CA ALA A 214 40.75 -9.88 -4.55
C ALA A 214 42.23 -9.66 -4.95
N ALA A 215 43.18 -10.41 -4.38
CA ALA A 215 44.62 -10.20 -4.58
C ALA A 215 45.35 -11.36 -5.27
N SER A 216 44.66 -12.34 -5.87
CA SER A 216 45.31 -13.45 -6.59
C SER A 216 44.90 -13.52 -8.06
N ALA A 217 45.84 -13.13 -8.91
CA ALA A 217 46.01 -13.39 -10.35
C ALA A 217 44.78 -13.83 -11.17
N ALA A 218 44.36 -12.94 -12.07
CA ALA A 218 43.33 -13.16 -13.08
C ALA A 218 43.71 -14.31 -14.05
N PRO A 219 42.83 -15.29 -14.29
CA PRO A 219 42.85 -16.07 -15.52
C PRO A 219 42.22 -15.24 -16.64
N ALA A 220 42.89 -15.18 -17.80
CA ALA A 220 42.40 -14.47 -18.98
C ALA A 220 41.10 -15.11 -19.50
N ILE A 221 39.96 -14.45 -19.22
CA ILE A 221 38.69 -14.77 -19.85
C ILE A 221 38.70 -14.13 -21.24
N LYS A 222 38.66 -14.99 -22.26
CA LYS A 222 38.48 -14.67 -23.68
C LYS A 222 37.34 -13.65 -23.81
N ALA A 223 37.62 -12.51 -24.45
CA ALA A 223 36.67 -11.41 -24.61
C ALA A 223 35.36 -11.88 -25.26
N ALA A 224 34.33 -12.09 -24.44
CA ALA A 224 32.96 -12.16 -24.88
C ALA A 224 32.50 -10.72 -25.11
N SER A 225 32.03 -10.47 -26.33
CA SER A 225 31.41 -9.25 -26.86
C SER A 225 30.83 -8.29 -25.81
N SER A 226 31.24 -7.02 -25.90
CA SER A 226 30.65 -5.90 -25.15
C SER A 226 29.12 -6.01 -25.12
N PRO A 227 28.47 -5.86 -23.94
CA PRO A 227 27.03 -5.71 -23.90
C PRO A 227 26.64 -4.45 -24.68
N ALA A 228 25.64 -4.58 -25.54
CA ALA A 228 25.07 -3.47 -26.29
C ALA A 228 24.76 -2.29 -25.34
N PRO A 229 25.04 -1.04 -25.75
CA PRO A 229 24.76 0.12 -24.92
C PRO A 229 23.28 0.15 -24.55
N VAL A 230 23.00 0.22 -23.25
CA VAL A 230 21.67 0.47 -22.70
C VAL A 230 21.19 1.80 -23.30
N PRO A 231 19.99 1.88 -23.92
CA PRO A 231 19.50 3.14 -24.45
C PRO A 231 19.32 4.11 -23.28
N VAL A 232 20.19 5.12 -23.25
CA VAL A 232 19.98 6.33 -22.44
C VAL A 232 18.64 6.92 -22.84
N PRO A 233 17.74 7.25 -21.89
CA PRO A 233 16.48 7.89 -22.23
C PRO A 233 16.80 9.24 -22.88
N SER A 234 16.56 9.33 -24.18
CA SER A 234 16.74 10.54 -24.96
C SER A 234 15.87 11.64 -24.35
N THR A 235 16.50 12.67 -23.79
CA THR A 235 15.86 13.88 -23.26
C THR A 235 15.41 14.83 -24.37
N ASP A 236 15.13 14.31 -25.57
CA ASP A 236 14.62 15.13 -26.65
C ASP A 236 13.18 15.54 -26.35
N PRO A 237 12.88 16.86 -26.41
CA PRO A 237 11.54 17.36 -26.15
C PRO A 237 10.55 16.88 -27.21
N LEU A 238 11.01 16.55 -28.43
CA LEU A 238 10.21 15.99 -29.51
C LEU A 238 10.62 14.55 -29.80
N ARG A 239 9.72 13.59 -29.59
CA ARG A 239 9.95 12.18 -29.94
C ARG A 239 8.67 11.48 -30.39
N LEU A 240 8.79 10.55 -31.33
CA LEU A 240 7.68 9.69 -31.71
C LEU A 240 7.53 8.57 -30.69
N ILE A 241 6.38 8.49 -30.00
CA ILE A 241 6.09 7.42 -29.04
C ILE A 241 5.59 6.16 -29.76
N GLY A 242 4.87 6.34 -30.88
CA GLY A 242 4.44 5.24 -31.73
C GLY A 242 3.29 5.63 -32.64
N VAL A 243 2.81 4.67 -33.43
CA VAL A 243 1.67 4.82 -34.33
C VAL A 243 0.48 4.01 -33.82
N VAL A 244 -0.70 4.61 -33.79
CA VAL A 244 -1.95 4.00 -33.32
C VAL A 244 -2.85 3.79 -34.52
N ARG A 245 -3.22 2.53 -34.79
CA ARG A 245 -4.20 2.17 -35.82
C ARG A 245 -5.55 1.88 -35.17
N LYS A 246 -6.61 2.59 -35.59
CA LYS A 246 -7.99 2.35 -35.12
C LYS A 246 -8.99 2.57 -36.26
N GLY A 247 -9.72 1.52 -36.64
CA GLY A 247 -10.81 1.62 -37.64
C GLY A 247 -10.35 2.11 -39.01
N GLY A 248 -9.19 1.64 -39.50
CA GLY A 248 -8.64 2.04 -40.80
C GLY A 248 -7.91 3.39 -40.80
N THR A 249 -7.92 4.14 -39.69
CA THR A 249 -7.19 5.40 -39.56
C THR A 249 -5.88 5.21 -38.79
N VAL A 250 -4.79 5.79 -39.30
CA VAL A 250 -3.47 5.80 -38.67
C VAL A 250 -3.25 7.16 -38.03
N LYS A 251 -2.88 7.18 -36.75
CA LYS A 251 -2.51 8.40 -36.02
C LYS A 251 -1.14 8.24 -35.37
N ALA A 252 -0.35 9.30 -35.36
CA ALA A 252 0.95 9.35 -34.69
C ALA A 252 0.76 9.82 -33.25
N ALA A 253 1.28 9.06 -32.28
CA ALA A 253 1.43 9.50 -30.90
C ALA A 253 2.82 10.14 -30.74
N VAL A 254 2.85 11.46 -30.63
CA VAL A 254 4.08 12.25 -30.53
C VAL A 254 4.18 12.84 -29.13
N SER A 255 5.35 12.75 -28.51
CA SER A 255 5.69 13.51 -27.32
C SER A 255 6.15 14.89 -27.75
N LEU A 256 5.38 15.91 -27.41
CA LEU A 256 5.73 17.32 -27.55
C LEU A 256 6.01 17.87 -26.14
N TRP A 257 7.28 18.13 -25.82
CA TRP A 257 7.70 18.70 -24.54
C TRP A 257 7.29 17.85 -23.33
N GLY A 258 7.39 16.53 -23.47
CA GLY A 258 7.01 15.57 -22.42
C GLY A 258 5.52 15.26 -22.32
N GLU A 259 4.68 15.94 -23.10
CA GLU A 259 3.24 15.65 -23.21
C GLU A 259 2.95 14.81 -24.45
N THR A 260 2.12 13.77 -24.29
CA THR A 260 1.76 12.88 -25.40
C THR A 260 0.52 13.38 -26.11
N VAL A 261 0.66 13.72 -27.39
CA VAL A 261 -0.43 14.16 -28.26
C VAL A 261 -0.60 13.14 -29.39
N VAL A 262 -1.85 12.77 -29.68
CA VAL A 262 -2.18 11.87 -30.79
C VAL A 262 -2.73 12.70 -31.94
N MET A 263 -2.03 12.68 -33.07
CA MET A 263 -2.33 13.52 -34.24
C MET A 263 -2.48 12.65 -35.49
N ALA A 264 -3.49 12.92 -36.30
CA ALA A 264 -3.63 12.37 -37.65
C ALA A 264 -2.83 13.20 -38.67
N GLU A 265 -2.68 12.69 -39.88
CA GLU A 265 -2.11 13.43 -41.00
C GLU A 265 -2.89 14.73 -41.23
N GLY A 266 -2.17 15.85 -41.32
CA GLY A 266 -2.74 17.19 -41.47
C GLY A 266 -3.21 17.86 -40.17
N GLU A 267 -3.27 17.15 -39.04
CA GLU A 267 -3.63 17.75 -37.74
C GLU A 267 -2.43 18.52 -37.15
N GLU A 268 -2.73 19.64 -36.48
CA GLU A 268 -1.74 20.54 -35.87
C GLU A 268 -1.94 20.61 -34.35
N SER A 269 -0.85 20.56 -33.60
CA SER A 269 -0.86 20.77 -32.15
C SER A 269 0.40 21.49 -31.70
N ARG A 270 0.24 22.50 -30.84
CA ARG A 270 1.34 23.33 -30.32
C ARG A 270 2.27 23.91 -31.41
N GLY A 271 1.72 24.25 -32.56
CA GLY A 271 2.47 24.75 -33.72
C GLY A 271 3.19 23.68 -34.53
N TYR A 272 3.02 22.39 -34.21
CA TYR A 272 3.55 21.27 -34.98
C TYR A 272 2.44 20.59 -35.78
N LYS A 273 2.58 20.56 -37.10
CA LYS A 273 1.63 19.92 -38.03
C LYS A 273 2.17 18.61 -38.56
N VAL A 274 1.38 17.53 -38.52
CA VAL A 274 1.76 16.26 -39.16
C VAL A 274 1.62 16.38 -40.67
N LEU A 275 2.72 16.20 -41.40
CA LEU A 275 2.73 16.21 -42.86
C LEU A 275 2.42 14.84 -43.44
N SER A 276 3.05 13.79 -42.91
CA SER A 276 2.81 12.41 -43.33
C SER A 276 3.21 11.43 -42.22
N ILE A 277 2.54 10.27 -42.22
CA ILE A 277 2.81 9.15 -41.33
C ILE A 277 3.19 7.97 -42.20
N ASP A 278 4.44 7.55 -42.13
CA ASP A 278 4.95 6.41 -42.90
C ASP A 278 4.62 5.08 -42.21
N GLU A 279 4.43 4.03 -43.01
CA GLU A 279 4.12 2.69 -42.50
C GLU A 279 5.31 2.06 -41.75
N GLU A 280 6.53 2.48 -42.11
CA GLU A 280 7.78 2.12 -41.44
C GLU A 280 7.98 2.81 -40.08
N GLY A 281 7.00 3.62 -39.65
CA GLY A 281 6.99 4.25 -38.34
C GLY A 281 7.79 5.54 -38.27
N SER A 282 8.10 6.17 -39.40
CA SER A 282 8.63 7.54 -39.44
C SER A 282 7.49 8.57 -39.54
N VAL A 283 7.61 9.71 -38.86
CA VAL A 283 6.58 10.77 -38.89
C VAL A 283 7.21 12.09 -39.25
N ARG A 284 6.70 12.74 -40.30
CA ARG A 284 7.16 14.07 -40.72
C ARG A 284 6.29 15.14 -40.07
N LEU A 285 6.92 16.04 -39.34
CA LEU A 285 6.29 17.19 -38.68
C LEU A 285 6.80 18.48 -39.31
N ARG A 286 5.93 19.48 -39.40
CA ARG A 286 6.32 20.87 -39.66
C ARG A 286 6.21 21.65 -38.37
N GLY A 287 7.30 22.24 -37.91
CA GLY A 287 7.34 23.07 -36.71
C GLY A 287 6.78 24.48 -36.93
N PRO A 288 6.61 25.26 -35.84
CA PRO A 288 6.05 26.61 -35.87
C PRO A 288 6.92 27.59 -36.67
N ASP A 289 8.22 27.31 -36.76
CA ASP A 289 9.20 28.09 -37.53
C ASP A 289 9.20 27.72 -39.03
N GLY A 290 8.29 26.84 -39.45
CA GLY A 290 8.19 26.33 -40.82
C GLY A 290 9.19 25.22 -41.16
N SER A 291 10.06 24.82 -40.23
CA SER A 291 11.03 23.75 -40.40
C SER A 291 10.38 22.38 -40.45
N GLU A 292 10.85 21.51 -41.36
CA GLU A 292 10.41 20.12 -41.44
C GLU A 292 11.33 19.23 -40.60
N LEU A 293 10.73 18.43 -39.72
CA LEU A 293 11.41 17.49 -38.84
C LEU A 293 10.90 16.07 -39.12
N THR A 294 11.81 15.14 -39.40
CA THR A 294 11.46 13.72 -39.51
C THR A 294 11.79 13.05 -38.18
N LEU A 295 10.76 12.56 -37.50
CA LEU A 295 10.93 11.78 -36.28
C LEU A 295 11.13 10.31 -36.65
N PRO A 296 12.27 9.70 -36.31
CA PRO A 296 12.48 8.27 -36.51
C PRO A 296 11.57 7.46 -35.57
N PRO A 297 11.29 6.19 -35.92
CA PRO A 297 10.61 5.28 -35.00
C PRO A 297 11.39 5.19 -33.69
N SER A 298 10.70 5.27 -32.55
CA SER A 298 11.36 5.09 -31.26
C SER A 298 11.87 3.66 -31.13
N SER A 299 13.19 3.51 -31.10
CA SER A 299 13.86 2.30 -30.66
C SER A 299 13.74 2.20 -29.14
N PHE A 300 12.87 1.30 -28.66
CA PHE A 300 12.87 0.83 -27.27
C PHE A 300 13.70 -0.44 -27.15
#